data_AF-J3GA83-F1
#
_entry.id   AF-J3GA83-F1
#
_cell.length_a   1.000
_cell.length_b   1.000
_cell.length_c   1.000
_cell.angle_alpha   90.00
_cell.angle_beta   90.00
_cell.angle_gamma   90.00
#
_symmetry.space_group_name_H-M   'P 1'
#
loop_
_entity.id
_entity.type
_entity.pdbx_description
1 polymer ?
#
loop_
_entity_poly.entity_id
_entity_poly.type
_entity_poly.pdbx_seq_one_letter_code
_entity_poly.pdbx_strand_id
1 'polypeptide(L)' 'MLLRGLTWLVLFQLLGTAINHLFLPVLPGPIVGLLLLLVYLICRGQVGEPLNLA' A
#
# COMPACT_ATOMS: atom_id res chain seq x y z
N MET A 1 -16.89 -4.52 3.65
CA MET A 1 -16.27 -3.67 2.63
C MET A 1 -14.99 -2.96 3.11
N LEU A 2 -14.94 -2.42 4.34
CA LEU A 2 -13.75 -1.76 4.92
C LEU A 2 -12.52 -2.67 5.14
N LEU A 3 -12.75 -3.87 5.69
CA LEU A 3 -11.65 -4.78 6.07
C LEU A 3 -10.78 -5.18 4.87
N ARG A 4 -11.39 -5.36 3.69
CA ARG A 4 -10.67 -5.72 2.47
C ARG A 4 -9.71 -4.62 2.01
N GLY A 5 -10.13 -3.35 2.09
CA GLY A 5 -9.26 -2.22 1.77
C GLY A 5 -8.11 -2.08 2.78
N LEU A 6 -8.42 -2.22 4.08
CA LEU A 6 -7.43 -2.17 5.14
C LEU A 6 -6.40 -3.31 5.05
N THR A 7 -6.84 -4.55 4.76
CA THR A 7 -5.92 -5.68 4.57
C THR A 7 -4.95 -5.44 3.43
N TRP A 8 -5.42 -4.90 2.29
CA TRP A 8 -4.54 -4.55 1.18
C TRP A 8 -3.57 -3.43 1.54
N LEU A 9 -4.03 -2.38 2.22
CA LEU A 9 -3.18 -1.31 2.73
C LEU A 9 -2.06 -1.83 3.65
N VAL A 10 -2.42 -2.66 4.63
CA VAL A 10 -1.45 -3.24 5.57
C VAL A 10 -0.48 -4.18 4.86
N LEU A 11 -0.96 -5.00 3.91
CA LEU A 11 -0.13 -5.93 3.16
C LEU A 11 0.92 -5.20 2.31
N PHE A 12 0.52 -4.18 1.57
CA PHE A 12 1.47 -3.33 0.84
C PHE A 12 2.39 -2.58 1.78
N GLN A 13 1.93 -2.25 2.99
CA GLN A 13 2.79 -1.61 3.95
C GLN A 13 3.90 -2.49 4.51
N LEU A 14 3.57 -3.74 4.82
CA LEU A 14 4.57 -4.69 5.28
C LEU A 14 5.59 -4.98 4.17
N LEU A 15 5.13 -5.12 2.93
CA LEU A 15 6.00 -5.24 1.75
C LEU A 15 6.90 -4.00 1.56
N GLY A 16 6.33 -2.80 1.67
CA GLY A 16 7.06 -1.55 1.56
C GLY A 16 8.17 -1.43 2.60
N THR A 17 7.89 -1.80 3.84
CA THR A 17 8.89 -1.84 4.93
C THR A 17 9.97 -2.90 4.69
N ALA A 18 9.61 -4.09 4.19
CA ALA A 18 10.58 -5.12 3.87
C ALA A 18 11.54 -4.69 2.74
N ILE A 19 11.00 -4.08 1.67
CA ILE A 19 11.78 -3.55 0.56
C ILE A 19 12.66 -2.37 1.01
N ASN A 20 12.11 -1.51 1.86
CA ASN A 20 12.81 -0.37 2.40
C ASN A 20 14.06 -0.78 3.20
N HIS A 21 13.92 -1.77 4.07
CA HIS A 21 15.03 -2.28 4.88
C HIS A 21 16.12 -2.96 4.03
N LEU A 22 15.75 -3.53 2.88
CA LEU A 22 16.67 -4.27 2.02
C LEU A 22 17.37 -3.40 0.96
N PHE A 23 16.72 -2.36 0.44
CA PHE A 23 17.22 -1.58 -0.72
C PHE A 23 17.26 -0.06 -0.54
N LEU A 24 16.44 0.52 0.34
CA LEU A 24 16.24 1.97 0.41
C LEU A 24 16.16 2.48 1.86
N PRO A 25 17.20 2.29 2.70
CA PRO A 25 17.14 2.63 4.13
C PRO A 25 16.92 4.12 4.43
N VAL A 26 17.05 4.99 3.43
CA VAL A 26 16.84 6.45 3.59
C VAL A 26 15.36 6.86 3.49
N LEU A 27 14.52 6.05 2.84
CA LEU A 27 13.09 6.35 2.70
C LEU A 27 12.32 5.76 3.90
N PRO A 28 11.15 6.27 4.29
CA PRO A 28 10.28 5.56 5.22
C PRO A 28 9.56 4.41 4.50
N GLY A 29 9.55 3.21 5.09
CA GLY A 29 8.75 2.05 4.62
C GLY A 29 7.27 2.36 4.28
N PRO A 30 6.55 3.21 5.05
CA PRO A 30 5.27 3.84 4.67
C PRO A 30 5.17 4.35 3.24
N ILE A 31 6.18 5.08 2.77
CA ILE A 31 6.12 5.72 1.45
C ILE A 31 6.28 4.68 0.35
N VAL A 32 7.19 3.71 0.53
CA VAL A 32 7.40 2.61 -0.41
C VAL A 32 6.14 1.76 -0.57
N GLY A 33 5.47 1.44 0.54
CA GLY A 33 4.24 0.65 0.51
C GLY A 33 3.09 1.35 -0.21
N LEU A 34 2.92 2.66 -0.01
CA LEU A 34 1.95 3.47 -0.74
C LEU A 34 2.25 3.57 -2.24
N LEU A 35 3.52 3.70 -2.64
CA LEU A 35 3.90 3.69 -4.06
C LEU A 35 3.61 2.34 -4.71
N LEU A 36 3.87 1.22 -4.02
CA LEU A 36 3.53 -0.11 -4.51
C LEU A 36 2.02 -0.31 -4.65
N LEU A 37 1.26 0.14 -3.65
CA LEU A 37 -0.21 0.15 -3.70
C LEU A 37 -0.69 0.99 -4.90
N LEU A 38 -0.13 2.18 -5.12
CA LEU A 38 -0.48 3.06 -6.23
C LEU A 38 -0.24 2.38 -7.58
N VAL A 39 0.96 1.81 -7.78
CA VAL A 39 1.30 1.07 -9.02
C VAL A 39 0.34 -0.11 -9.21
N TYR A 40 0.05 -0.85 -8.14
CA TYR A 40 -0.91 -1.94 -8.18
C TYR A 40 -2.32 -1.47 -8.58
N LEU A 41 -2.81 -0.37 -8.01
CA LEU A 41 -4.12 0.19 -8.34
C LEU A 41 -4.19 0.71 -9.78
N ILE A 42 -3.12 1.31 -10.28
CA ILE A 42 -3.00 1.72 -11.68
C ILE A 42 -3.10 0.49 -12.59
N CYS A 43 -2.32 -0.57 -12.32
CA CYS A 43 -2.38 -1.82 -13.08
C CYS A 43 -3.75 -2.50 -13.00
N ARG A 44 -4.43 -2.40 -11.86
CA ARG A 44 -5.75 -3.01 -11.64
C ARG A 44 -6.90 -2.18 -12.23
N GLY A 45 -6.67 -0.90 -12.53
CA GLY A 45 -7.66 0.02 -13.13
C GLY A 45 -8.92 0.26 -12.30
N GLN A 46 -8.91 -0.09 -11.01
CA GLN A 46 -10.06 -0.04 -10.11
C GLN A 46 -9.61 0.38 -8.72
N VAL A 47 -10.05 1.56 -8.28
CA VAL A 47 -9.89 2.02 -6.91
C VAL A 47 -11.08 1.48 -6.11
N GLY A 48 -10.81 0.68 -5.07
CA GLY A 48 -11.89 0.17 -4.21
C GLY A 48 -12.62 1.30 -3.48
N GLU A 49 -13.83 1.04 -2.97
CA GLU A 49 -14.61 2.06 -2.26
C GLU A 49 -13.75 2.79 -1.19
N PRO A 50 -13.85 4.13 -1.12
CA PRO A 50 -13.05 4.91 -0.19
C PRO A 50 -13.34 4.50 1.25
N LEU A 51 -12.27 4.39 2.03
CA LEU A 51 -12.32 3.99 3.44
C LEU A 51 -13.17 4.93 4.33
N ASN A 52 -13.51 6.13 3.81
CA ASN A 52 -14.12 7.24 4.52
C ASN A 52 -15.67 7.28 4.47
N LEU A 53 -16.34 6.26 3.93
CA LEU A 53 -17.82 6.20 3.94
C LEU A 53 -18.37 5.51 5.21
N ALA A 54 -17.89 5.97 6.38
CA ALA A 54 -18.44 5.61 7.68
C ALA A 54 -19.57 6.57 8.07
#